data_AF-D6GTQ1-F1
#
_entry.id   AF-D6GTQ1-F1
#
_cell.length_a   1.000
_cell.length_b   1.000
_cell.length_c   1.000
_cell.angle_alpha   90.00
_cell.angle_beta   90.00
_cell.angle_gamma   90.00
#
_symmetry.space_group_name_H-M   'P 1'
#
loop_
_entity.id
_entity.type
_entity.pdbx_description
1 polymer ?
#
loop_
_entity_poly.entity_id
_entity_poly.type
_entity_poly.pdbx_seq_one_letter_code
_entity_poly.pdbx_strand_id
1 'polypeptide(L)' 'MKNSMKKEILYVLSLLTQLGVSFLFPILVMIYLSKYLEECYGFSHSGMILFLLIGLCAGIFNVYKLLRRFMK' A
#
# COMPACT_ATOMS: atom_id res chain seq x y z
N MET A 1 17.81 2.40 31.82
CA MET A 1 17.71 3.32 30.67
C MET A 1 17.92 2.66 29.29
N LYS A 2 18.83 1.66 29.13
CA LYS A 2 19.14 1.02 27.82
C LYS A 2 18.01 0.16 27.19
N ASN A 3 17.07 -0.36 27.98
CA ASN A 3 15.95 -1.18 27.47
C ASN A 3 14.82 -0.38 26.81
N SER A 4 14.63 0.90 27.14
CA SER A 4 13.58 1.72 26.51
C SER A 4 13.91 2.04 25.05
N MET A 5 15.18 2.37 24.75
CA MET A 5 15.59 2.69 23.36
C MET A 5 15.45 1.49 22.42
N LYS A 6 15.77 0.27 22.88
CA LYS A 6 15.57 -0.93 22.06
C LYS A 6 14.09 -1.16 21.75
N LYS A 7 13.20 -0.90 22.70
CA LYS A 7 11.76 -1.01 22.51
C LYS A 7 11.24 0.05 21.54
N GLU A 8 11.71 1.29 21.63
CA GLU A 8 11.36 2.35 20.67
C GLU A 8 11.82 2.01 19.25
N ILE A 9 13.06 1.55 19.07
CA ILE A 9 13.56 1.17 17.75
C ILE A 9 12.73 0.02 17.16
N LEU A 10 12.41 -1.00 17.96
CA LEU A 10 11.54 -2.10 17.52
C LEU A 10 10.13 -1.62 17.19
N TYR A 11 9.60 -0.66 17.96
CA TYR A 11 8.29 -0.06 17.71
C TYR A 11 8.27 0.75 16.40
N VAL A 12 9.25 1.62 16.18
CA VAL A 12 9.41 2.39 14.93
C VAL A 12 9.62 1.47 13.74
N LEU A 13 10.38 0.38 13.91
CA LEU A 13 10.56 -0.63 12.86
C LEU A 13 9.25 -1.35 12.54
N SER A 14 8.52 -1.79 13.57
CA SER A 14 7.23 -2.44 13.40
C SER A 14 6.21 -1.52 12.72
N LEU A 15 6.24 -0.23 13.03
CA LEU A 15 5.44 0.80 12.39
C LEU A 15 5.77 0.96 10.91
N LEU A 16 7.05 1.05 10.59
CA LEU A 16 7.51 1.15 9.21
C LEU A 16 7.10 -0.08 8.39
N THR A 17 7.23 -1.28 8.97
CA THR A 17 6.77 -2.51 8.33
C THR A 17 5.26 -2.52 8.12
N GLN A 18 4.48 -2.11 9.12
CA GLN A 18 3.02 -2.07 9.02
C GLN A 18 2.55 -1.06 7.96
N LEU A 19 3.29 0.05 7.81
CA LEU A 19 3.08 1.06 6.79
C LEU A 19 3.43 0.53 5.39
N GLY A 20 4.57 -0.15 5.25
CA GLY A 20 4.96 -0.82 4.01
C GLY A 20 3.95 -1.90 3.59
N VAL A 21 3.48 -2.73 4.52
CA VAL A 21 2.48 -3.78 4.26
C VAL A 21 1.13 -3.17 3.87
N SER A 22 0.69 -2.09 4.53
CA SER A 22 -0.56 -1.40 4.19
C SER A 22 -0.53 -0.73 2.81
N PHE A 23 0.65 -0.44 2.28
CA PHE A 23 0.85 0.10 0.94
C PHE A 23 1.00 -0.99 -0.12
N LEU A 24 1.75 -2.06 0.18
CA LEU A 24 1.95 -3.19 -0.73
C LEU A 24 0.67 -3.97 -0.99
N PHE A 25 -0.18 -4.15 0.04
CA PHE A 25 -1.42 -4.92 -0.09
C PHE A 25 -2.38 -4.39 -1.17
N PRO A 26 -2.79 -3.10 -1.19
CA PRO A 26 -3.66 -2.57 -2.23
C PRO A 26 -3.02 -2.58 -3.63
N ILE A 27 -1.69 -2.40 -3.72
CA ILE A 27 -0.96 -2.48 -5.00
C ILE A 27 -1.05 -3.90 -5.57
N LEU A 28 -0.76 -4.92 -4.76
CA LEU A 28 -0.87 -6.32 -5.18
C LEU A 28 -2.30 -6.70 -5.59
N VAL A 29 -3.30 -6.26 -4.82
CA VAL A 29 -4.71 -6.47 -5.13
C VAL A 29 -5.06 -5.81 -6.47
N MET A 30 -4.62 -4.57 -6.72
CA MET A 30 -4.92 -3.88 -7.98
C MET A 30 -4.20 -4.47 -9.18
N ILE A 31 -2.98 -5.00 -9.02
CA ILE A 31 -2.28 -5.73 -10.09
C ILE A 31 -3.05 -7.01 -10.45
N TYR A 32 -3.47 -7.77 -9.45
CA TYR A 32 -4.24 -9.00 -9.67
C TYR A 32 -5.60 -8.70 -10.33
N LEU A 33 -6.27 -7.65 -9.85
CA LEU A 33 -7.56 -7.22 -10.37
C LEU A 33 -7.44 -6.68 -11.81
N SER A 34 -6.35 -5.95 -12.12
CA SER A 34 -6.04 -5.47 -13.46
C SER A 34 -5.87 -6.63 -14.44
N LYS A 35 -5.12 -7.67 -14.06
CA LYS A 35 -4.92 -8.86 -14.90
C LYS A 35 -6.23 -9.60 -15.16
N TYR A 36 -7.04 -9.78 -14.11
CA TYR A 36 -8.35 -10.42 -14.25
C TYR A 36 -9.29 -9.63 -15.17
N LEU A 37 -9.29 -8.30 -15.08
CA LEU A 37 -10.08 -7.45 -15.96
C LEU A 37 -9.56 -7.44 -17.40
N GLU A 38 -8.24 -7.51 -17.60
CA GLU A 38 -7.61 -7.61 -18.92
C GLU A 38 -8.03 -8.90 -19.64
N GLU A 39 -8.02 -10.04 -18.93
CA GLU A 39 -8.51 -11.33 -19.47
C GLU A 39 -10.02 -11.33 -19.75
N CYS A 40 -10.83 -10.72 -18.88
CA CYS A 40 -12.30 -10.74 -19.04
C CYS A 40 -12.81 -9.76 -20.12
N TYR A 41 -12.20 -8.58 -20.25
CA TYR A 41 -12.71 -7.51 -21.12
C TYR A 41 -11.87 -7.29 -22.39
N GLY A 42 -10.72 -7.96 -22.56
CA GLY A 42 -9.89 -7.82 -23.76
C GLY A 42 -9.36 -6.40 -23.98
N PHE A 43 -9.25 -5.59 -22.91
CA PHE A 43 -8.77 -4.21 -22.99
C PHE A 43 -7.28 -4.19 -23.31
N SER A 44 -6.93 -3.85 -24.56
CA SER A 44 -5.57 -3.44 -24.94
C SER A 44 -5.02 -2.36 -23.98
N HIS A 45 -3.72 -2.48 -23.65
CA HIS A 45 -2.73 -1.57 -23.03
C HIS A 45 -3.18 -0.32 -22.22
N SER A 46 -4.24 0.39 -22.61
CA SER A 46 -4.83 1.53 -21.91
C SER A 46 -5.52 1.17 -20.59
N GLY A 47 -6.11 -0.03 -20.47
CA GLY A 47 -6.74 -0.49 -19.22
C GLY A 47 -5.73 -0.66 -18.08
N MET A 48 -4.53 -1.12 -18.42
CA MET A 48 -3.43 -1.34 -17.48
C MET A 48 -2.95 -0.02 -16.84
N ILE A 49 -2.87 1.06 -17.61
CA ILE A 49 -2.48 2.40 -17.13
C ILE A 49 -3.52 2.97 -16.16
N LEU A 50 -4.82 2.80 -16.43
CA LEU A 50 -5.88 3.24 -15.53
C LEU A 50 -5.85 2.47 -14.20
N PHE A 51 -5.66 1.16 -14.26
CA PHE A 51 -5.54 0.32 -13.06
C PHE A 51 -4.29 0.64 -12.24
N LEU A 52 -3.18 0.99 -12.89
CA LEU A 52 -1.95 1.39 -12.23
C LEU A 52 -2.12 2.76 -11.55
N LEU A 53 -2.80 3.71 -12.19
CA LEU A 53 -3.17 5.00 -11.59
C LEU A 53 -4.11 4.82 -10.39
N ILE A 54 -5.12 3.96 -10.49
CA ILE A 54 -6.05 3.65 -9.40
C ILE A 54 -5.31 2.93 -8.25
N GLY A 55 -4.43 1.98 -8.55
CA GLY A 55 -3.60 1.30 -7.56
C GLY A 55 -2.63 2.25 -6.85
N LEU A 56 -2.03 3.18 -7.59
CA LEU A 56 -1.18 4.22 -7.02
C LEU A 56 -1.99 5.15 -6.10
N CYS A 57 -3.15 5.63 -6.55
CA CYS A 57 -4.05 6.45 -5.74
C CYS A 57 -4.55 5.70 -4.50
N ALA A 58 -4.92 4.42 -4.63
CA ALA A 58 -5.35 3.58 -3.51
C ALA A 58 -4.22 3.36 -2.49
N GLY A 59 -2.99 3.14 -2.96
CA GLY A 59 -1.79 3.09 -2.13
C GLY A 59 -1.59 4.39 -1.35
N ILE A 60 -1.56 5.54 -2.06
CA ILE A 60 -1.41 6.88 -1.47
C ILE A 60 -2.50 7.14 -0.42
N PHE A 61 -3.75 6.79 -0.71
CA PHE A 61 -4.87 6.97 0.21
C PHE A 61 -4.72 6.11 1.48
N ASN A 62 -4.20 4.88 1.35
CA ASN A 62 -3.95 3.99 2.48
C ASN A 62 -2.82 4.51 3.38
N VAL A 63 -1.71 4.98 2.79
CA VAL A 63 -0.64 5.63 3.55
C VAL A 63 -1.13 6.93 4.18
N TYR A 64 -1.91 7.74 3.48
CA TYR A 64 -2.48 8.96 4.04
C TYR A 64 -3.38 8.65 5.24
N LYS A 65 -4.22 7.61 5.16
CA LYS A 65 -5.07 7.17 6.26
C LYS A 65 -4.25 6.67 7.45
N LEU A 66 -3.17 5.94 7.21
CA LEU A 66 -2.28 5.47 8.28
C LEU A 66 -1.52 6.63 8.93
N LEU A 67 -0.95 7.53 8.13
CA LEU A 67 -0.23 8.72 8.60
C LEU A 67 -1.14 9.62 9.44
N ARG A 68 -2.40 9.82 9.01
CA ARG A 68 -3.41 10.57 9.76
C ARG A 68 -3.79 9.89 11.09
N ARG A 69 -3.59 8.57 11.21
CA ARG A 69 -3.81 7.80 12.44
C ARG A 69 -2.63 7.88 13.41
N PHE A 70 -1.43 8.18 12.91
CA PHE A 70 -0.24 8.44 13.71
C PHE A 70 -0.09 9.89 14.15
N MET A 71 -0.62 10.83 13.35
CA MET A 71 -0.54 12.26 13.63
C MET A 71 -1.67 12.75 14.58
N LYS A 72 -2.55 11.86 15.02
CA LYS A 72 -3.66 12.14 15.94
C LYS A 72 -3.44 11.41 17.25
#